data_AF-A0A962YV42-F1
#
_entry.id   AF-A0A962YV42-F1
#
_cell.length_a   1.000
_cell.length_b   1.000
_cell.length_c   1.000
_cell.angle_alpha   90.00
_cell.angle_beta   90.00
_cell.angle_gamma   90.00
#
_symmetry.space_group_name_H-M   'P 1'
#
loop_
_entity.id
_entity.type
_entity.pdbx_description
1 polymer ?
#
loop_
_entity_poly.entity_id
_entity_poly.type
_entity_poly.pdbx_seq_one_letter_code
_entity_poly.pdbx_strand_id
1 'polypeptide(L)'
;MRGWTTPSSFCPSSSRKRLNGNWRIGLLVAGLLWPLTVHATEFSGRVVGISDGDTLTVQTDGGRWVRVRLAGIDAPEHDQPYGTAATRSLAALALNRTVRVRKVAEDDYGRVVGVVVAGGRDLDAEQVRRGMAWVYRQYARSRRLYALEAEAKRARRGLWADSNPIPPWDWRHGGKTSTPSPSASFQCGAKRTCGEMASCEEARFYLDRCGVKRLDRDKDGVPCEALCR
;
A
#
# COMPACT_ATOMS: atom_id res chain seq x y z
N MET A 1 29.62 -59.38 41.22
CA MET A 1 28.93 -60.25 40.25
C MET A 1 28.06 -61.23 41.01
N ARG A 2 26.75 -61.28 40.71
CA ARG A 2 25.79 -62.42 40.89
C ARG A 2 25.47 -62.81 42.35
N GLY A 3 24.26 -63.19 42.76
CA GLY A 3 22.96 -63.46 42.13
C GLY A 3 21.84 -63.16 43.17
N TRP A 4 20.60 -62.76 42.82
CA TRP A 4 19.45 -63.60 42.38
C TRP A 4 19.19 -64.75 43.40
N THR A 5 18.02 -64.97 44.04
CA THR A 5 16.63 -64.99 43.53
C THR A 5 15.59 -65.33 44.64
N THR A 6 14.34 -64.82 44.46
CA THR A 6 12.99 -65.46 44.68
C THR A 6 12.38 -65.68 46.09
N PRO A 7 11.04 -65.96 46.22
CA PRO A 7 9.87 -65.39 45.51
C PRO A 7 8.57 -65.23 46.37
N SER A 8 7.56 -64.54 45.81
CA SER A 8 6.09 -64.83 45.92
C SER A 8 5.43 -64.63 47.31
N SER A 9 4.15 -64.29 47.54
CA SER A 9 2.90 -64.29 46.78
C SER A 9 1.85 -63.41 47.52
N PHE A 10 0.72 -63.17 46.85
CA PHE A 10 -0.64 -62.84 47.33
C PHE A 10 -1.16 -61.38 47.35
N CYS A 11 -2.01 -61.13 46.35
CA CYS A 11 -3.12 -60.18 46.16
C CYS A 11 -4.32 -60.46 47.12
N PRO A 12 -5.50 -59.79 47.04
CA PRO A 12 -5.84 -58.38 46.78
C PRO A 12 -7.00 -57.86 47.70
N SER A 13 -7.31 -56.56 47.62
CA SER A 13 -8.66 -55.94 47.52
C SER A 13 -8.62 -54.53 48.13
N SER A 14 -8.68 -53.48 47.30
CA SER A 14 -9.94 -52.86 46.86
C SER A 14 -10.89 -52.53 48.01
N SER A 15 -10.81 -51.30 48.50
CA SER A 15 -12.00 -50.42 48.64
C SER A 15 -11.58 -48.98 48.88
N ARG A 16 -11.76 -48.16 47.84
CA ARG A 16 -11.71 -46.70 47.84
C ARG A 16 -12.58 -46.12 48.96
N LYS A 17 -12.05 -45.19 49.75
CA LYS A 17 -12.77 -43.95 50.06
C LYS A 17 -11.81 -42.76 49.98
N ARG A 18 -12.25 -41.79 49.18
CA ARG A 18 -11.57 -40.55 48.83
C ARG A 18 -11.29 -39.72 50.10
N LEU A 19 -10.06 -39.27 50.27
CA LEU A 19 -9.73 -38.09 51.07
C LEU A 19 -9.17 -37.05 50.10
N ASN A 20 -10.06 -36.17 49.64
CA ASN A 20 -9.69 -34.94 48.97
C ASN A 20 -9.43 -33.89 50.06
N GLY A 21 -8.25 -33.29 50.06
CA GLY A 21 -7.97 -32.15 50.92
C GLY A 21 -6.51 -31.76 51.08
N ASN A 22 -5.67 -31.94 50.06
CA ASN A 22 -4.34 -31.34 50.05
C ASN A 22 -4.50 -29.84 49.81
N TRP A 23 -4.30 -29.03 50.83
CA TRP A 23 -4.00 -27.60 50.69
C TRP A 23 -2.68 -27.45 49.94
N ARG A 24 -2.77 -27.45 48.61
CA ARG A 24 -1.69 -26.96 47.75
C ARG A 24 -1.66 -25.46 47.89
N ILE A 25 -0.53 -24.95 48.39
CA ILE A 25 -0.12 -23.55 48.34
C ILE A 25 -0.32 -23.06 46.90
N GLY A 26 -1.37 -22.29 46.68
CA GLY A 26 -1.61 -21.61 45.42
C GLY A 26 -0.64 -20.43 45.32
N LEU A 27 0.46 -20.62 44.59
CA LEU A 27 1.29 -19.51 44.12
C LEU A 27 0.45 -18.70 43.14
N LEU A 28 -0.23 -17.67 43.63
CA LEU A 28 -0.83 -16.62 42.83
C LEU A 28 0.31 -15.81 42.19
N VAL A 29 0.81 -16.26 41.04
CA VAL A 29 1.59 -15.40 40.15
C VAL A 29 0.58 -14.44 39.52
N ALA A 30 0.35 -13.31 40.18
CA ALA A 30 -0.29 -12.16 39.58
C ALA A 30 0.64 -11.67 38.46
N GLY A 31 0.44 -12.20 37.25
CA GLY A 31 1.16 -11.80 36.05
C GLY A 31 0.90 -10.32 35.80
N LEU A 32 1.89 -9.48 36.13
CA LEU A 32 1.91 -8.07 35.79
C LEU A 32 1.96 -7.98 34.26
N LEU A 33 0.80 -7.81 33.62
CA LEU A 33 0.68 -7.49 32.20
C LEU A 33 1.22 -6.07 32.01
N TRP A 34 2.54 -5.94 31.85
CA TRP A 34 3.16 -4.66 31.47
C TRP A 34 2.72 -4.36 30.04
N PRO A 35 1.97 -3.27 29.79
CA PRO A 35 1.62 -2.91 28.43
C PRO A 35 2.91 -2.59 27.68
N LEU A 36 3.21 -3.35 26.63
CA LEU A 36 4.29 -3.05 25.69
C LEU A 36 3.87 -1.83 24.88
N THR A 37 4.25 -0.64 25.34
CA THR A 37 4.09 0.60 24.57
C THR A 37 5.12 0.62 23.44
N VAL A 38 4.71 0.19 22.25
CA VAL A 38 5.49 0.37 21.02
C VAL A 38 5.51 1.87 20.68
N HIS A 39 6.56 2.57 21.10
CA HIS A 39 6.80 3.94 20.66
C HIS A 39 7.39 3.93 19.25
N ALA A 40 6.71 4.57 18.29
CA ALA A 40 7.31 4.86 17.00
C ALA A 40 8.50 5.81 17.22
N THR A 41 9.67 5.45 16.71
CA THR A 41 10.87 6.28 16.87
C THR A 41 10.71 7.56 16.06
N GLU A 42 10.77 8.71 16.73
CA GLU A 42 10.73 10.02 16.08
C GLU A 42 12.09 10.70 16.13
N PHE A 43 12.39 11.50 15.10
CA PHE A 43 13.53 12.41 15.11
C PHE A 43 13.21 13.69 14.34
N SER A 44 14.01 14.73 14.59
CA SER A 44 13.92 16.00 13.89
C SER A 44 15.22 16.32 13.18
N GLY A 45 15.13 17.22 12.20
CA GLY A 45 16.31 17.73 11.50
C GLY A 45 15.96 18.63 10.32
N ARG A 46 16.98 19.19 9.70
CA ARG A 46 16.85 20.04 8.51
C ARG A 46 16.87 19.19 7.24
N VAL A 47 15.94 19.43 6.32
CA VAL A 47 16.00 18.82 4.98
C VAL A 47 17.08 19.51 4.16
N VAL A 48 18.08 18.74 3.75
CA VAL A 48 19.26 19.20 3.00
C VAL A 48 19.27 18.76 1.54
N GLY A 49 18.37 17.86 1.15
CA GLY A 49 18.24 17.40 -0.24
C GLY A 49 16.91 16.73 -0.51
N ILE A 50 16.49 16.75 -1.78
CA ILE A 50 15.32 16.06 -2.30
C ILE A 50 15.81 15.14 -3.43
N SER A 51 15.51 13.85 -3.34
CA SER A 51 15.86 12.89 -4.40
C SER A 51 14.79 12.87 -5.50
N ASP A 52 13.52 12.77 -5.11
CA ASP A 52 12.38 12.65 -6.00
C ASP A 52 11.10 13.17 -5.30
N GLY A 53 9.91 12.84 -5.82
CA GLY A 53 8.64 13.30 -5.29
C GLY A 53 8.18 12.64 -3.98
N ASP A 54 8.88 11.62 -3.48
CA ASP A 54 8.57 10.94 -2.22
C ASP A 54 9.79 10.68 -1.31
N THR A 55 11.01 11.07 -1.72
CA THR A 55 12.25 10.81 -1.00
C THR A 55 13.04 12.10 -0.74
N LEU A 56 13.44 12.31 0.51
CA LEU A 56 14.23 13.46 0.97
C LEU A 56 15.39 13.05 1.89
N THR A 57 16.37 13.92 2.06
CA THR A 57 17.51 13.74 2.97
C THR A 57 17.42 14.73 4.13
N VAL A 58 17.38 14.20 5.35
CA VAL A 58 17.35 14.98 6.60
C VAL A 58 18.72 14.92 7.26
N GLN A 59 19.30 16.09 7.54
CA GLN A 59 20.38 16.21 8.51
C GLN A 59 19.76 16.35 9.91
N THR A 60 19.92 15.30 10.72
CA THR A 60 19.46 15.28 12.11
C THR A 60 20.21 16.30 12.96
N ASP A 61 19.65 16.65 14.13
CA ASP A 61 20.28 17.58 15.07
C ASP A 61 21.67 17.10 15.55
N GLY A 62 21.90 15.78 15.55
CA GLY A 62 23.22 15.17 15.82
C GLY A 62 24.18 15.14 14.63
N GLY A 63 23.87 15.84 13.53
CA GLY A 63 24.73 15.97 12.35
C GLY A 63 24.67 14.80 11.36
N ARG A 64 23.98 13.70 11.68
CA ARG A 64 23.84 12.53 10.80
C ARG A 64 22.87 12.79 9.65
N TRP A 65 23.21 12.30 8.46
CA TRP A 65 22.38 12.37 7.27
C TRP A 65 21.51 11.11 7.16
N VAL A 66 20.21 11.27 7.01
CA VAL A 66 19.23 10.19 6.95
C VAL A 66 18.37 10.37 5.72
N ARG A 67 18.37 9.37 4.83
CA ARG A 67 17.43 9.32 3.69
C ARG A 67 16.07 8.83 4.18
N VAL A 68 15.02 9.58 3.86
CA VAL A 68 13.66 9.31 4.29
C VAL A 68 12.74 9.21 3.08
N ARG A 69 12.05 8.08 2.96
CA ARG A 69 10.94 7.88 2.02
C ARG A 69 9.62 8.14 2.74
N LEU A 70 8.75 8.91 2.12
CA LEU A 70 7.39 9.18 2.59
C LEU A 70 6.57 7.88 2.60
N ALA A 71 5.89 7.60 3.71
CA ALA A 71 5.35 6.27 3.99
C ALA A 71 4.05 5.92 3.25
N GLY A 72 3.26 6.92 2.88
CA GLY A 72 1.88 6.73 2.40
C GLY A 72 1.70 6.85 0.90
N ILE A 73 2.76 7.19 0.16
CA ILE A 73 2.66 7.62 -1.23
C ILE A 73 3.73 6.97 -2.10
N ASP A 74 3.50 7.00 -3.40
CA ASP A 74 4.48 6.66 -4.44
C ASP A 74 4.40 7.77 -5.50
N ALA A 75 5.48 8.53 -5.67
CA ALA A 75 5.54 9.64 -6.62
C ALA A 75 6.04 9.15 -7.99
N PRO A 76 5.69 9.84 -9.09
CA PRO A 76 6.25 9.53 -10.40
C PRO A 76 7.77 9.51 -10.39
N GLU A 77 8.35 8.52 -11.05
CA GLU A 77 9.81 8.39 -11.22
C GLU A 77 10.38 9.60 -11.96
N HIS A 78 11.67 9.88 -11.81
CA HIS A 78 12.28 11.08 -12.42
C HIS A 78 12.10 11.14 -13.95
N ASP A 79 12.13 9.99 -14.62
CA ASP A 79 11.95 9.84 -16.07
C ASP A 79 10.48 9.68 -16.49
N GLN A 80 9.56 9.62 -15.52
CA GLN A 80 8.13 9.52 -15.74
C GLN A 80 7.50 10.92 -15.90
N PRO A 81 6.41 11.06 -16.68
CA PRO A 81 5.59 12.26 -16.64
C PRO A 81 5.28 12.69 -15.20
N TYR A 82 5.40 13.99 -14.93
CA TYR A 82 5.27 14.62 -13.61
C TYR A 82 6.37 14.31 -12.58
N GLY A 83 7.40 13.50 -12.88
CA GLY A 83 8.52 13.23 -11.98
C GLY A 83 9.21 14.49 -11.47
N THR A 84 9.69 15.34 -12.39
CA THR A 84 10.31 16.63 -12.04
C THR A 84 9.34 17.56 -11.30
N ALA A 85 8.05 17.56 -11.64
CA ALA A 85 7.05 18.40 -10.98
C ALA A 85 6.81 17.95 -9.53
N ALA A 86 6.77 16.63 -9.29
CA ALA A 86 6.61 16.04 -7.97
C ALA A 86 7.81 16.36 -7.07
N THR A 87 9.05 16.25 -7.58
CA THR A 87 10.28 16.65 -6.89
C THR A 87 10.26 18.12 -6.50
N ARG A 88 9.90 19.02 -7.44
CA ARG A 88 9.78 20.46 -7.17
C ARG A 88 8.71 20.77 -6.11
N SER A 89 7.58 20.06 -6.14
CA SER A 89 6.54 20.21 -5.13
C SER A 89 7.06 19.84 -3.74
N LEU A 90 7.77 18.71 -3.60
CA LEU A 90 8.33 18.30 -2.31
C LEU A 90 9.41 19.27 -1.82
N ALA A 91 10.27 19.74 -2.73
CA ALA A 91 11.27 20.77 -2.43
C ALA A 91 10.61 22.06 -1.88
N ALA A 92 9.55 22.54 -2.53
CA ALA A 92 8.83 23.73 -2.06
C ALA A 92 8.17 23.54 -0.68
N LEU A 93 7.85 22.31 -0.30
CA LEU A 93 7.26 21.99 1.00
C LEU A 93 8.30 21.90 2.12
N ALA A 94 9.50 21.37 1.81
CA ALA A 94 10.39 20.81 2.81
C ALA A 94 11.85 21.25 2.72
N LEU A 95 12.39 21.58 1.53
CA LEU A 95 13.82 21.89 1.37
C LEU A 95 14.21 23.09 2.25
N ASN A 96 15.36 22.97 2.93
CA ASN A 96 15.88 23.94 3.88
C ASN A 96 14.98 24.22 5.10
N ARG A 97 13.97 23.38 5.37
CA ARG A 97 13.09 23.49 6.54
C ARG A 97 13.40 22.39 7.55
N THR A 98 13.11 22.68 8.82
CA THR A 98 13.10 21.67 9.86
C THR A 98 11.85 20.82 9.74
N VAL A 99 12.03 19.50 9.79
CA VAL A 99 10.95 18.52 9.72
C VAL A 99 10.98 17.60 10.94
N ARG A 100 9.82 17.08 11.30
CA ARG A 100 9.69 15.93 12.21
C ARG A 100 9.42 14.69 11.39
N VAL A 101 10.15 13.61 11.67
CA VAL A 101 10.02 12.33 11.00
C VAL A 101 9.59 11.29 12.04
N ARG A 102 8.43 10.66 11.81
CA ARG A 102 7.99 9.50 12.57
C ARG A 102 8.32 8.24 11.77
N LYS A 103 9.33 7.49 12.23
CA LYS A 103 9.75 6.24 11.60
C LYS A 103 8.62 5.21 11.68
N VAL A 104 8.30 4.63 10.54
CA VAL A 104 7.35 3.53 10.39
C VAL A 104 8.10 2.23 10.16
N ALA A 105 9.10 2.24 9.28
CA ALA A 105 9.92 1.09 8.93
C ALA A 105 11.29 1.55 8.39
N GLU A 106 12.08 0.58 7.96
CA GLU A 106 13.28 0.77 7.16
C GLU A 106 13.12 -0.14 5.94
N ASP A 107 13.45 0.35 4.75
CA ASP A 107 13.38 -0.45 3.53
C ASP A 107 14.71 -1.15 3.24
N ASP A 108 14.71 -2.08 2.28
CA ASP A 108 15.89 -2.86 1.91
C ASP A 108 17.02 -2.00 1.30
N TYR A 109 16.73 -0.74 0.95
CA TYR A 109 17.70 0.23 0.48
C TYR A 109 18.34 1.06 1.61
N GLY A 110 18.00 0.76 2.87
CA GLY A 110 18.47 1.48 4.04
C GLY A 110 17.85 2.87 4.21
N ARG A 111 16.72 3.16 3.55
CA ARG A 111 15.97 4.41 3.79
C ARG A 111 15.05 4.20 4.98
N VAL A 112 14.93 5.24 5.79
CA VAL A 112 13.85 5.32 6.76
C VAL A 112 12.54 5.53 6.00
N VAL A 113 11.55 4.67 6.21
CA VAL A 113 10.18 4.89 5.74
C VAL A 113 9.42 5.57 6.86
N GLY A 114 8.87 6.75 6.63
CA GLY A 114 8.28 7.54 7.70
C GLY A 114 7.25 8.58 7.26
N VAL A 115 6.41 8.98 8.21
CA VAL A 115 5.52 10.13 8.05
C VAL A 115 6.32 11.38 8.39
N VAL A 116 6.37 12.33 7.46
CA VAL A 116 7.16 13.56 7.61
C VAL A 116 6.24 14.76 7.73
N VAL A 117 6.50 15.60 8.73
CA VAL A 117 5.74 16.83 8.98
C VAL A 117 6.66 18.04 8.86
N ALA A 118 6.31 18.98 7.99
CA ALA A 118 7.01 20.25 7.79
C ALA A 118 6.04 21.43 8.02
N GLY A 119 6.35 22.34 8.94
CA GLY A 119 5.48 23.50 9.21
C GLY A 119 4.04 23.12 9.57
N GLY A 120 3.85 22.02 10.31
CA GLY A 120 2.53 21.50 10.69
C GLY A 120 1.78 20.74 9.59
N ARG A 121 2.37 20.56 8.41
CA ARG A 121 1.75 19.86 7.27
C ARG A 121 2.37 18.49 7.08
N ASP A 122 1.52 17.48 6.96
CA ASP A 122 1.87 16.11 6.59
C ASP A 122 2.23 16.06 5.09
N LEU A 123 3.48 15.71 4.78
CA LEU A 123 4.00 15.75 3.42
C LEU A 123 3.38 14.68 2.50
N ASP A 124 2.99 13.52 3.03
CA ASP A 124 2.22 12.51 2.28
C ASP A 124 0.92 13.14 1.79
N ALA A 125 0.18 13.77 2.71
CA ALA A 125 -1.10 14.40 2.43
C ALA A 125 -0.97 15.59 1.47
N GLU A 126 0.09 16.38 1.56
CA GLU A 126 0.31 17.52 0.66
C GLU A 126 0.65 17.10 -0.76
N GLN A 127 1.51 16.09 -0.95
CA GLN A 127 1.84 15.58 -2.28
C GLN A 127 0.60 15.01 -2.97
N VAL A 128 -0.22 14.23 -2.25
CA VAL A 128 -1.48 13.70 -2.79
C VAL A 128 -2.48 14.81 -3.11
N ARG A 129 -2.67 15.79 -2.22
CA ARG A 129 -3.59 16.93 -2.44
C ARG A 129 -3.25 17.73 -3.69
N ARG A 130 -1.95 17.87 -3.97
CA ARG A 130 -1.42 18.58 -5.14
C ARG A 130 -1.47 17.74 -6.42
N GLY A 131 -1.81 16.45 -6.34
CA GLY A 131 -1.76 15.52 -7.47
C GLY A 131 -0.34 15.22 -7.91
N MET A 132 0.61 15.15 -6.98
CA MET A 132 2.03 14.90 -7.25
C MET A 132 2.47 13.48 -6.88
N ALA A 133 1.56 12.66 -6.34
CA ALA A 133 1.83 11.27 -6.01
C ALA A 133 0.54 10.46 -5.97
N TRP A 134 0.69 9.15 -6.14
CA TRP A 134 -0.35 8.16 -5.91
C TRP A 134 -0.36 7.74 -4.44
N VAL A 135 -1.53 7.36 -3.92
CA VAL A 135 -1.62 6.72 -2.61
C VAL A 135 -1.09 5.30 -2.73
N TYR A 136 -0.04 4.97 -1.97
CA TYR A 136 0.54 3.64 -2.03
C TYR A 136 -0.29 2.67 -1.18
N ARG A 137 -1.34 2.10 -1.80
CA ARG A 137 -2.43 1.39 -1.10
C ARG A 137 -1.99 0.26 -0.18
N GLN A 138 -0.86 -0.39 -0.49
CA GLN A 138 -0.30 -1.47 0.32
C GLN A 138 0.24 -0.97 1.68
N TYR A 139 0.63 0.31 1.77
CA TYR A 139 1.32 0.89 2.93
C TYR A 139 0.57 2.07 3.55
N ALA A 140 -0.37 2.69 2.81
CA ALA A 140 -1.17 3.81 3.26
C ALA A 140 -2.12 3.39 4.40
N ARG A 141 -1.76 3.75 5.64
CA ARG A 141 -2.60 3.50 6.82
C ARG A 141 -3.69 4.56 7.02
N SER A 142 -3.57 5.71 6.37
CA SER A 142 -4.43 6.87 6.57
C SER A 142 -5.57 6.92 5.55
N ARG A 143 -6.81 6.75 6.00
CA ARG A 143 -8.03 6.94 5.17
C ARG A 143 -8.09 8.33 4.52
N ARG A 144 -7.48 9.33 5.15
CA ARG A 144 -7.41 10.70 4.64
C ARG A 144 -6.71 10.80 3.28
N LEU A 145 -5.68 9.97 3.04
CA LEU A 145 -4.94 10.01 1.78
C LEU A 145 -5.84 9.63 0.59
N TYR A 146 -6.68 8.61 0.74
CA TYR A 146 -7.65 8.19 -0.29
C TYR A 146 -8.66 9.30 -0.62
N ALA A 147 -9.15 10.01 0.40
CA ALA A 147 -10.07 11.13 0.19
C ALA A 147 -9.40 12.29 -0.57
N LEU A 148 -8.16 12.62 -0.22
CA LEU A 148 -7.36 13.64 -0.90
C LEU A 148 -7.04 13.24 -2.35
N GLU A 149 -6.73 11.97 -2.60
CA GLU A 149 -6.49 11.47 -3.95
C GLU A 149 -7.75 11.59 -4.81
N ALA A 150 -8.90 11.17 -4.27
CA ALA A 150 -10.18 11.29 -4.96
C ALA A 150 -10.52 12.76 -5.26
N GLU A 151 -10.23 13.69 -4.34
CA GLU A 151 -10.39 15.12 -4.58
C GLU A 151 -9.46 15.63 -5.69
N ALA A 152 -8.18 15.26 -5.64
CA ALA A 152 -7.19 15.66 -6.65
C ALA A 152 -7.54 15.13 -8.05
N LYS A 153 -8.06 13.90 -8.12
CA LYS A 153 -8.60 13.28 -9.35
C LYS A 153 -9.78 14.07 -9.92
N ARG A 154 -10.82 14.32 -9.10
CA ARG A 154 -12.00 15.10 -9.53
C ARG A 154 -11.63 16.50 -9.99
N ALA A 155 -10.66 17.13 -9.32
CA ALA A 155 -10.18 18.47 -9.66
C ALA A 155 -9.12 18.49 -10.76
N ARG A 156 -8.75 17.33 -11.35
CA ARG A 156 -7.71 17.19 -12.37
C ARG A 156 -6.40 17.91 -12.02
N ARG A 157 -5.96 17.81 -10.75
CA ARG A 157 -4.74 18.46 -10.26
C ARG A 157 -3.51 17.64 -10.60
N GLY A 158 -2.42 18.31 -10.97
CA GLY A 158 -1.13 17.66 -11.17
C GLY A 158 -1.19 16.53 -12.19
N LEU A 159 -0.69 15.35 -11.83
CA LEU A 159 -0.68 14.17 -12.68
C LEU A 159 -2.09 13.75 -13.16
N TRP A 160 -3.14 14.11 -12.42
CA TRP A 160 -4.54 13.85 -12.81
C TRP A 160 -5.07 14.77 -13.92
N ALA A 161 -4.27 15.75 -14.37
CA ALA A 161 -4.58 16.50 -15.58
C ALA A 161 -4.35 15.64 -16.84
N ASP A 162 -3.48 14.64 -16.77
CA ASP A 162 -3.30 13.66 -17.83
C ASP A 162 -4.57 12.81 -18.01
N SER A 163 -4.84 12.43 -19.26
CA SER A 163 -5.93 11.51 -19.63
C SER A 163 -5.68 10.08 -19.17
N ASN A 164 -4.42 9.64 -19.12
CA ASN A 164 -4.05 8.28 -18.74
C ASN A 164 -2.74 8.27 -17.93
N PRO A 165 -2.74 8.84 -16.71
CA PRO A 165 -1.54 8.81 -15.86
C PRO A 165 -1.23 7.37 -15.45
N ILE A 166 -0.02 6.94 -15.77
CA ILE A 166 0.50 5.63 -15.34
C ILE A 166 0.99 5.77 -13.89
N PRO A 167 0.68 4.85 -12.96
CA PRO A 167 1.26 4.89 -11.62
C PRO A 167 2.72 4.40 -11.62
N PRO A 168 3.55 4.82 -10.63
CA PRO A 168 4.99 4.54 -10.67
C PRO A 168 5.33 3.04 -10.58
N TRP A 169 4.54 2.26 -9.82
CA TRP A 169 4.73 0.82 -9.77
C TRP A 169 4.50 0.13 -11.12
N ASP A 170 3.60 0.62 -11.97
CA ASP A 170 3.40 0.07 -13.32
C ASP A 170 4.51 0.56 -14.27
N TRP A 171 4.94 1.82 -14.12
CA TRP A 171 6.07 2.40 -14.87
C TRP A 171 7.36 1.58 -14.69
N ARG A 172 7.70 1.22 -13.43
CA ARG A 172 8.90 0.44 -13.09
C ARG A 172 8.94 -0.95 -13.75
N HIS A 173 7.81 -1.55 -14.10
CA HIS A 173 7.74 -2.87 -14.75
C HIS A 173 7.74 -2.77 -16.29
N GLY A 174 8.39 -1.73 -16.82
CA GLY A 174 8.56 -1.52 -18.25
C GLY A 174 7.32 -0.96 -18.93
N GLY A 175 6.44 -0.28 -18.16
CA GLY A 175 5.23 0.33 -18.68
C GLY A 175 4.52 -0.64 -19.64
N LYS A 176 4.28 -1.89 -19.21
CA LYS A 176 3.24 -2.68 -19.86
C LYS A 176 1.99 -1.89 -19.62
N THR A 177 1.71 -1.07 -20.61
CA THR A 177 0.57 -0.21 -20.67
C THR A 177 -0.59 -1.02 -20.09
N SER A 178 -1.27 -0.49 -19.07
CA SER A 178 -2.71 -0.39 -19.26
C SER A 178 -2.80 0.33 -20.59
N THR A 179 -2.84 -0.46 -21.68
CA THR A 179 -2.87 0.02 -23.05
C THR A 179 -3.77 1.23 -22.96
N PRO A 180 -3.30 2.46 -23.27
CA PRO A 180 -4.25 3.32 -23.92
C PRO A 180 -4.65 2.42 -25.07
N SER A 181 -5.81 1.77 -24.95
CA SER A 181 -6.51 1.32 -26.12
C SER A 181 -6.33 2.55 -26.99
N PRO A 182 -5.59 2.44 -28.10
CA PRO A 182 -5.75 3.50 -29.05
C PRO A 182 -7.30 3.55 -29.14
N SER A 183 -7.95 4.69 -29.21
CA SER A 183 -8.36 5.10 -30.54
C SER A 183 -7.74 4.24 -31.67
N ALA A 184 -7.90 2.92 -31.62
CA ALA A 184 -7.94 2.08 -32.76
C ALA A 184 -9.04 2.80 -33.51
N SER A 185 -8.65 3.27 -34.66
CA SER A 185 -9.54 3.42 -35.78
C SER A 185 -10.27 2.09 -35.97
N PHE A 186 -11.13 1.73 -35.02
CA PHE A 186 -12.07 0.66 -35.14
C PHE A 186 -12.93 1.13 -36.30
N GLN A 187 -12.89 0.35 -37.37
CA GLN A 187 -13.77 0.56 -38.50
C GLN A 187 -14.87 -0.48 -38.37
N CYS A 188 -16.08 -0.08 -38.74
CA CYS A 188 -17.17 -1.04 -38.82
C CYS A 188 -16.82 -2.10 -39.86
N GLY A 189 -16.60 -3.32 -39.39
CA GLY A 189 -16.26 -4.48 -40.22
C GLY A 189 -17.34 -5.55 -40.16
N ALA A 190 -16.96 -6.78 -40.48
CA ALA A 190 -17.86 -7.94 -40.54
C ALA A 190 -18.16 -8.59 -39.17
N LYS A 191 -17.46 -8.20 -38.10
CA LYS A 191 -17.63 -8.78 -36.77
C LYS A 191 -19.05 -8.53 -36.24
N ARG A 192 -19.71 -9.57 -35.70
CA ARG A 192 -21.09 -9.47 -35.19
C ARG A 192 -21.32 -10.17 -33.85
N THR A 193 -20.33 -10.88 -33.31
CA THR A 193 -20.43 -11.66 -32.06
C THR A 193 -19.35 -11.25 -31.07
N CYS A 194 -19.59 -11.53 -29.78
CA CYS A 194 -18.65 -11.19 -28.72
C CYS A 194 -17.32 -11.94 -28.80
N GLY A 195 -17.30 -13.17 -29.33
CA GLY A 195 -16.05 -13.94 -29.48
C GLY A 195 -15.09 -13.37 -30.51
N GLU A 196 -15.57 -12.48 -31.40
CA GLU A 196 -14.75 -11.81 -32.41
C GLU A 196 -14.12 -10.50 -31.89
N MET A 197 -14.57 -10.00 -30.74
CA MET A 197 -14.09 -8.75 -30.15
C MET A 197 -12.82 -9.00 -29.35
N ALA A 198 -11.78 -8.23 -29.63
CA ALA A 198 -10.49 -8.30 -28.96
C ALA A 198 -10.48 -7.58 -27.61
N SER A 199 -11.44 -6.68 -27.36
CA SER A 199 -11.55 -5.93 -26.11
C SER A 199 -12.97 -5.40 -25.87
N CYS A 200 -13.24 -5.01 -24.61
CA CYS A 200 -14.47 -4.32 -24.24
C CYS A 200 -14.67 -2.99 -25.00
N GLU A 201 -13.60 -2.26 -25.30
CA GLU A 201 -13.68 -0.99 -26.04
C GLU A 201 -14.06 -1.21 -27.52
N GLU A 202 -13.53 -2.25 -28.16
CA GLU A 202 -13.94 -2.64 -29.51
C GLU A 202 -15.43 -3.03 -29.52
N ALA A 203 -15.88 -3.78 -28.51
CA ALA A 203 -17.28 -4.18 -28.38
C ALA A 203 -18.21 -2.96 -28.22
N ARG A 204 -17.84 -1.98 -27.39
CA ARG A 204 -18.55 -0.69 -27.23
C ARG A 204 -18.59 0.10 -28.53
N PHE A 205 -17.47 0.20 -29.24
CA PHE A 205 -17.43 0.86 -30.53
C PHE A 205 -18.41 0.23 -31.54
N TYR A 206 -18.46 -1.10 -31.63
CA TYR A 206 -19.37 -1.79 -32.54
C TYR A 206 -20.85 -1.66 -32.15
N LEU A 207 -21.15 -1.56 -30.85
CA LEU A 207 -22.50 -1.29 -30.36
C LEU A 207 -22.94 0.14 -30.74
N ASP A 208 -22.12 1.14 -30.42
CA ASP A 208 -22.47 2.56 -30.49
C ASP A 208 -22.34 3.14 -31.90
N ARG A 209 -21.29 2.77 -32.62
CA ARG A 209 -20.94 3.37 -33.93
C ARG A 209 -21.30 2.50 -35.12
N CYS A 210 -21.33 1.18 -34.95
CA CYS A 210 -21.63 0.23 -36.02
C CYS A 210 -23.02 -0.41 -35.91
N GLY A 211 -23.78 -0.13 -34.85
CA GLY A 211 -25.17 -0.55 -34.68
C GLY A 211 -25.35 -2.06 -34.44
N VAL A 212 -24.33 -2.77 -33.98
CA VAL A 212 -24.40 -4.21 -33.72
C VAL A 212 -25.04 -4.48 -32.36
N LYS A 213 -26.35 -4.25 -32.27
CA LYS A 213 -27.14 -4.39 -31.03
C LYS A 213 -27.10 -5.78 -30.38
N ARG A 214 -26.75 -6.82 -31.14
CA ARG A 214 -26.66 -8.21 -30.64
C ARG A 214 -25.52 -8.41 -29.63
N LEU A 215 -24.57 -7.48 -29.55
CA LEU A 215 -23.48 -7.55 -28.57
C LEU A 215 -23.97 -7.26 -27.15
N ASP A 216 -25.05 -6.49 -27.02
CA ASP A 216 -25.73 -6.16 -25.77
C ASP A 216 -27.06 -6.95 -25.70
N ARG A 217 -27.00 -8.13 -25.07
CA ARG A 217 -28.11 -9.10 -25.10
C ARG A 217 -29.25 -8.70 -24.17
N ASP A 218 -28.92 -8.12 -23.02
CA ASP A 218 -29.82 -7.69 -21.95
C ASP A 218 -30.22 -6.22 -22.05
N LYS A 219 -29.65 -5.46 -23.00
CA LYS A 219 -30.02 -4.09 -23.38
C LYS A 219 -29.74 -3.07 -22.27
N ASP A 220 -28.69 -3.30 -21.50
CA ASP A 220 -28.27 -2.40 -20.43
C ASP A 220 -27.23 -1.35 -20.90
N GLY A 221 -26.84 -1.41 -22.18
CA GLY A 221 -25.82 -0.55 -22.78
C GLY A 221 -24.40 -1.08 -22.65
N VAL A 222 -24.19 -2.26 -22.06
CA VAL A 222 -22.90 -2.92 -21.93
C VAL A 222 -22.83 -4.09 -22.92
N PRO A 223 -21.97 -4.03 -23.95
CA PRO A 223 -21.81 -5.16 -24.85
C PRO A 223 -20.85 -6.19 -24.26
N CYS A 224 -21.12 -7.47 -24.52
CA CYS A 224 -20.19 -8.56 -24.26
C CYS A 224 -19.71 -8.63 -22.80
N GLU A 225 -20.61 -8.90 -21.87
CA GLU A 225 -20.37 -9.04 -20.42
C GLU A 225 -19.11 -9.82 -20.01
N ALA A 226 -18.74 -10.86 -20.74
CA ALA A 226 -17.53 -11.63 -20.44
C ALA A 226 -16.23 -10.85 -20.70
N LEU A 227 -16.26 -9.86 -21.60
CA LEU A 227 -15.14 -8.99 -21.94
C LEU A 227 -15.16 -7.65 -21.17
N CYS A 228 -16.34 -7.18 -20.75
CA CYS A 228 -16.55 -5.86 -20.15
C CYS A 228 -16.68 -5.83 -18.61
N ARG A 229 -16.41 -6.96 -17.95
CA ARG A 229 -16.41 -7.12 -16.49
C ARG A 229 -15.24 -6.46 -15.77
#